data_AF-A0A2V3PNM1-F1
#
_entry.id   AF-A0A2V3PNM1-F1
#
_cell.length_a   1.000
_cell.length_b   1.000
_cell.length_c   1.000
_cell.angle_alpha   90.00
_cell.angle_beta   90.00
_cell.angle_gamma   90.00
#
_symmetry.space_group_name_H-M   'P 1'
#
loop_
_entity.id
_entity.type
_entity.pdbx_description
1 polymer ?
#
loop_
_entity_poly.entity_id
_entity_poly.type
_entity_poly.pdbx_seq_one_letter_code
_entity_poly.pdbx_strand_id
1 'polypeptide(L)'
;MTVQFHRDVEDYLVELIEILYEKEYFGFKESATQYVRELVLEIRDTISKKRKKAAPEYFSKYGKDLFYASFRRNKNTSWYVFFSFSA
;
A
#
# COMPACT_ATOMS: atom_id res chain seq x y z
N MET A 1 -1.34 17.30 7.20
CA MET A 1 -0.27 16.36 6.82
C MET A 1 -0.69 15.70 5.52
N THR A 2 0.14 15.78 4.49
CA THR A 2 -0.21 15.32 3.14
C THR A 2 0.57 14.05 2.84
N VAL A 3 -0.11 13.00 2.38
CA VAL A 3 0.52 11.75 1.95
C VAL A 3 0.73 11.83 0.44
N GLN A 4 1.98 11.67 0.01
CA GLN A 4 2.36 11.61 -1.40
C GLN A 4 2.85 10.21 -1.73
N PHE A 5 2.38 9.66 -2.85
CA PHE A 5 2.84 8.38 -3.35
C PHE A 5 3.97 8.61 -4.35
N HIS A 6 4.98 7.74 -4.33
CA HIS A 6 5.96 7.69 -5.42
C HIS A 6 5.25 7.22 -6.70
N ARG A 7 5.67 7.72 -7.86
CA ARG A 7 5.06 7.38 -9.15
C ARG A 7 4.95 5.87 -9.38
N ASP A 8 6.05 5.15 -9.13
CA ASP A 8 6.07 3.67 -9.25
C ASP A 8 5.04 2.98 -8.34
N VAL A 9 4.69 3.59 -7.19
CA VAL A 9 3.66 3.05 -6.29
C VAL A 9 2.26 3.32 -6.85
N GLU A 10 2.04 4.50 -7.45
CA GLU A 10 0.78 4.81 -8.13
C GLU A 10 0.54 3.86 -9.31
N ASP A 11 1.57 3.67 -10.14
CA ASP A 11 1.53 2.75 -11.28
C ASP A 11 1.28 1.31 -10.82
N TYR A 12 1.96 0.85 -9.77
CA TYR A 12 1.73 -0.47 -9.16
C TYR A 12 0.29 -0.62 -8.62
N LEU A 13 -0.27 0.41 -7.98
CA LEU A 13 -1.64 0.35 -7.46
C LEU A 13 -2.67 0.24 -8.60
N VAL A 14 -2.42 0.90 -9.73
CA VAL A 14 -3.26 0.73 -10.92
C VAL A 14 -3.13 -0.68 -11.49
N GLU A 15 -1.90 -1.18 -11.65
CA GLU A 15 -1.63 -2.56 -12.11
C GLU A 15 -2.24 -3.61 -11.18
N LEU A 16 -2.24 -3.36 -9.87
CA LEU A 16 -2.82 -4.24 -8.87
C LEU A 16 -4.30 -4.51 -9.12
N ILE A 17 -5.05 -3.57 -9.70
CA ILE A 17 -6.46 -3.78 -10.06
C ILE A 17 -6.57 -4.91 -11.10
N GLU A 18 -5.74 -4.88 -12.14
CA GLU A 18 -5.72 -5.92 -13.16
C GLU A 18 -5.28 -7.26 -12.57
N ILE A 19 -4.20 -7.27 -11.78
CA ILE A 19 -3.70 -8.49 -11.13
C ILE A 19 -4.79 -9.15 -10.27
N LEU A 20 -5.54 -8.36 -9.50
CA LEU A 20 -6.60 -8.86 -8.64
C LEU A 20 -7.79 -9.43 -9.44
N TYR A 21 -8.08 -8.84 -10.60
CA TYR A 21 -9.13 -9.33 -11.49
C TYR A 21 -8.71 -10.57 -12.26
N GLU A 22 -7.55 -10.54 -12.94
CA GLU A 22 -7.04 -11.66 -13.76
C GLU A 22 -6.76 -12.92 -12.94
N LYS A 23 -6.35 -12.76 -11.68
CA LYS A 23 -6.14 -13.89 -10.76
C LYS A 23 -7.41 -14.32 -10.03
N GLU A 24 -8.56 -13.83 -10.44
CA GLU A 24 -9.88 -14.20 -9.91
C GLU A 24 -10.02 -13.99 -8.39
N TYR A 25 -9.26 -13.06 -7.81
CA TYR A 25 -9.50 -12.64 -6.42
C TYR A 25 -10.84 -11.91 -6.29
N PHE A 26 -11.28 -11.26 -7.36
CA PHE A 26 -12.61 -10.69 -7.50
C PHE A 26 -13.24 -11.13 -8.82
N GLY A 27 -14.53 -11.46 -8.80
CA GLY A 27 -15.29 -11.84 -10.00
C GLY A 27 -15.60 -10.68 -10.95
N PHE A 28 -15.43 -9.44 -10.49
CA PHE A 28 -15.69 -8.22 -11.27
C PHE A 28 -14.54 -7.21 -11.10
N LYS A 29 -14.16 -6.56 -12.19
CA LYS A 29 -13.07 -5.57 -12.21
C LYS A 29 -13.40 -4.33 -11.36
N GLU A 30 -14.67 -3.97 -11.28
CA GLU A 30 -15.17 -2.89 -10.44
C GLU A 30 -14.93 -3.18 -8.95
N SER A 31 -15.06 -4.45 -8.55
CA SER A 31 -14.78 -4.87 -7.17
C SER A 31 -13.29 -4.76 -6.83
N ALA A 32 -12.41 -5.15 -7.76
CA ALA A 32 -10.96 -4.96 -7.61
C ALA A 32 -10.59 -3.47 -7.54
N THR A 33 -11.21 -2.66 -8.39
CA THR A 33 -11.02 -1.20 -8.40
C THR A 33 -11.42 -0.58 -7.07
N GLN A 34 -12.60 -0.93 -6.55
CA GLN A 34 -13.10 -0.44 -5.28
C GLN A 34 -12.19 -0.86 -4.13
N TYR A 35 -11.73 -2.11 -4.12
CA TYR A 35 -10.79 -2.62 -3.12
C TYR A 35 -9.48 -1.81 -3.07
N VAL A 36 -8.86 -1.55 -4.23
CA VAL A 36 -7.62 -0.76 -4.29
C VAL A 36 -7.88 0.69 -3.88
N ARG A 37 -9.01 1.28 -4.30
CA ARG A 37 -9.40 2.64 -3.91
C ARG A 37 -9.53 2.78 -2.39
N GLU A 38 -10.19 1.84 -1.74
CA GLU A 38 -10.32 1.81 -0.27
C GLU A 38 -8.96 1.66 0.42
N LEU A 39 -8.07 0.84 -0.15
CA LEU A 39 -6.69 0.72 0.34
C LEU A 39 -5.93 2.06 0.28
N VAL A 40 -6.02 2.78 -0.83
CA VAL A 40 -5.38 4.09 -0.98
C VAL A 40 -5.94 5.10 0.01
N LEU A 41 -7.26 5.15 0.18
CA LEU A 41 -7.92 6.06 1.13
C LEU A 41 -7.48 5.76 2.57
N GLU A 42 -7.50 4.49 2.98
CA GLU A 42 -7.08 4.09 4.32
C GLU A 42 -5.60 4.43 4.58
N ILE A 43 -4.73 4.25 3.59
CA ILE A 43 -3.31 4.65 3.68
C ILE A 43 -3.23 6.15 3.93
N ARG A 44 -3.89 6.97 3.09
CA ARG A 44 -3.86 8.43 3.22
C ARG A 44 -4.34 8.92 4.58
N ASP A 45 -5.40 8.32 5.11
CA ASP A 45 -6.06 8.78 6.34
C ASP A 45 -5.37 8.30 7.63
N THR A 46 -4.72 7.14 7.59
CA THR A 46 -4.27 6.45 8.81
C THR A 46 -2.77 6.25 8.93
N ILE A 47 -1.99 6.35 7.84
CA ILE A 47 -0.55 6.05 7.88
C ILE A 47 0.22 6.93 8.88
N SER A 48 -0.17 8.19 9.01
CA SER A 48 0.41 9.15 9.97
C SER A 48 0.10 8.81 11.44
N LYS A 49 -1.02 8.11 11.69
CA LYS A 49 -1.49 7.73 13.02
C LYS A 49 -1.04 6.33 13.43
N LYS A 50 -0.68 5.47 12.47
CA LYS A 50 -0.26 4.10 12.72
C LYS A 50 1.11 4.05 13.41
N ARG A 51 1.31 3.01 14.23
CA ARG A 51 2.59 2.73 14.87
C ARG A 51 3.62 2.37 13.80
N LYS A 52 4.58 3.26 13.59
CA LYS A 52 5.73 3.06 12.69
C LYS A 52 6.68 2.01 13.23
N LYS A 53 7.09 1.08 12.37
CA LYS A 53 8.16 0.12 12.62
C LYS A 53 9.30 0.39 11.65
N ALA A 54 10.54 0.26 12.10
CA ALA A 54 11.70 0.34 11.21
C ALA A 54 11.63 -0.79 10.18
N ALA A 55 11.83 -0.45 8.91
CA ALA A 55 11.93 -1.44 7.85
C ALA A 55 13.25 -2.22 8.00
N PRO A 56 13.23 -3.55 7.82
CA PRO A 56 14.45 -4.34 7.74
C PRO A 56 15.41 -3.84 6.66
N GLU A 57 16.71 -4.01 6.88
CA GLU A 57 17.80 -3.50 6.02
C GLU A 57 17.75 -4.04 4.58
N TYR A 58 17.21 -5.24 4.36
CA TYR A 58 17.06 -5.78 3.01
C TYR A 58 16.08 -4.98 2.13
N PHE A 59 15.23 -4.13 2.72
CA PHE A 59 14.37 -3.19 2.00
C PHE A 59 15.05 -1.85 1.72
N SER A 60 16.28 -1.63 2.18
CA SER A 60 17.00 -0.36 1.96
C SER A 60 17.30 -0.07 0.48
N LYS A 61 17.17 -1.06 -0.40
CA LYS A 61 17.18 -0.87 -1.86
C LYS A 61 16.07 0.06 -2.37
N TYR A 62 14.98 0.22 -1.62
CA TYR A 62 13.86 1.10 -1.95
C TYR A 62 13.96 2.47 -1.26
N GLY A 63 14.96 2.68 -0.40
CA GLY A 63 15.17 3.90 0.38
C GLY A 63 15.84 3.62 1.73
N LYS A 64 16.66 4.55 2.20
CA LYS A 64 17.30 4.44 3.52
C LYS A 64 16.33 4.84 4.65
N ASP A 65 16.46 4.18 5.80
CA ASP A 65 15.71 4.49 7.03
C ASP A 65 14.18 4.53 6.86
N LEU A 66 13.65 3.62 6.03
CA LEU A 66 12.22 3.50 5.81
C LEU A 66 11.50 2.99 7.06
N PHE A 67 10.30 3.50 7.27
CA PHE A 67 9.31 2.91 8.17
C PHE A 67 8.34 2.05 7.37
N TYR A 68 7.65 1.14 8.04
CA TYR A 68 6.52 0.45 7.45
C TYR A 68 5.31 0.37 8.38
N ALA A 69 4.14 0.27 7.77
CA ALA A 69 2.86 0.02 8.43
C ALA A 69 2.10 -1.09 7.70
N SER A 70 1.35 -1.90 8.46
CA SER A 70 0.52 -2.97 7.89
C SER A 70 -0.95 -2.57 7.78
N PHE A 71 -1.56 -2.97 6.68
CA PHE A 71 -2.96 -2.77 6.31
C PHE A 71 -3.57 -4.15 6.06
N ARG A 72 -4.11 -4.73 7.14
CA ARG A 72 -4.71 -6.07 7.10
C ARG A 72 -6.09 -6.00 6.48
N ARG A 73 -6.33 -6.82 5.45
CA ARG A 73 -7.61 -6.86 4.74
C ARG A 73 -8.47 -8.02 5.23
N ASN A 74 -7.85 -9.17 5.48
CA ASN A 74 -8.50 -10.33 6.08
C ASN A 74 -7.46 -11.21 6.80
N LYS A 75 -7.82 -12.46 7.12
CA LYS A 75 -6.92 -13.40 7.81
C LYS A 75 -5.69 -13.77 6.98
N ASN A 76 -5.81 -13.76 5.66
CA ASN A 76 -4.85 -14.28 4.69
C ASN A 76 -4.10 -13.16 3.95
N THR A 77 -4.63 -11.94 3.93
CA THR A 77 -4.07 -10.82 3.15
C THR A 77 -3.77 -9.62 4.03
N SER A 78 -2.50 -9.19 3.99
CA SER A 78 -2.03 -7.94 4.59
C SER A 78 -1.10 -7.22 3.64
N TRP A 79 -1.33 -5.93 3.43
CA TRP A 79 -0.44 -5.06 2.69
C TRP A 79 0.56 -4.40 3.62
N TYR A 80 1.82 -4.36 3.23
CA TYR A 80 2.87 -3.65 3.95
C TYR A 80 3.27 -2.43 3.13
N VAL A 81 3.09 -1.25 3.70
CA VAL A 81 3.38 0.03 3.05
C VAL A 81 4.60 0.62 3.69
N PHE A 82 5.62 0.88 2.89
CA PHE A 82 6.88 1.51 3.29
C PHE A 82 6.81 3.01 3.04
N PHE A 83 7.32 3.81 3.96
CA PHE A 83 7.27 5.26 3.89
C PHE A 83 8.39 5.92 4.69
N SER A 84 8.74 7.14 4.31
CA SER A 84 9.61 8.04 5.07
C SER A 84 8.91 9.38 5.28
N PHE A 85 9.46 10.20 6.17
CA PHE A 85 9.03 11.58 6.32
C PHE A 85 9.97 12.46 5.50
N SER A 86 9.44 13.16 4.51
CA SER A 86 10.15 14.27 3.87
C SER A 86 10.04 15.50 4.78
N ALA A 87 11.19 16.09 5.12
CA ALA A 87 11.26 17.39 5.80
C ALA A 87 10.99 18.54 4.81
#